data_AF-A0A8T2KMQ9-F1
#
_entry.id   AF-A0A8T2KMQ9-F1
#
_cell.length_a   1.000
_cell.length_b   1.000
_cell.length_c   1.000
_cell.angle_alpha   90.00
_cell.angle_beta   90.00
_cell.angle_gamma   90.00
#
_symmetry.space_group_name_H-M   'P 1'
#
loop_
_entity.id
_entity.type
_entity.pdbx_description
1 polymer ?
#
loop_
_entity_poly.entity_id
_entity_poly.type
_entity_poly.pdbx_seq_one_letter_code
_entity_poly.pdbx_strand_id
1 'polypeptide(L)'
;MNLRPRLLCLVCAGAARRSPCCPRGIFSGPGGGKRPVPAEGFSPRKVAVVVKTTRYEFEQQRYRYAGLSEGELRELLALKGSSYNGLLHRHNVHSENVEHIVQCLRNEGIEVQLVKRRDYDEETVRWADAIISAGGDGTMLLAASKVQDRLKPVIGVNTDPDRSEGHLCLPVRYTRSFPEALKKLYRGEFRWQWRQRIRLYLEGTGINLTPVDLHDQQLSVEQHTKAHISQIEQKPTSVSWPHLLPVRALNEVFIGESLSSRASYYEISIDDGPWEKQKSSGLNVCTGTGSKAWSYNINKMARQSVEEILSIGERC
;
A
#
# COMPACT_ATOMS: atom_id res chain seq x y z
N MET A 1 22.45 -7.11 24.88
CA MET A 1 23.09 -7.46 23.59
C MET A 1 22.63 -6.46 22.55
N ASN A 2 23.52 -5.57 22.13
CA ASN A 2 23.22 -4.55 21.12
C ASN A 2 23.12 -5.22 19.75
N LEU A 3 21.90 -5.49 19.30
CA LEU A 3 21.63 -5.78 17.89
C LEU A 3 22.04 -4.55 17.09
N ARG A 4 23.11 -4.65 16.31
CA ARG A 4 23.46 -3.68 15.27
C ARG A 4 22.83 -4.18 13.98
N PRO A 5 21.64 -3.70 13.57
CA PRO A 5 21.09 -4.08 12.28
C PRO A 5 22.03 -3.56 11.18
N ARG A 6 22.70 -4.47 10.47
CA ARG A 6 23.40 -4.16 9.22
C ARG A 6 22.33 -4.11 8.13
N LEU A 7 21.94 -2.91 7.72
CA LEU A 7 21.12 -2.73 6.53
C LEU A 7 22.04 -2.78 5.31
N LEU A 8 22.13 -3.94 4.66
CA LEU A 8 22.87 -4.06 3.42
C LEU A 8 21.99 -3.57 2.25
N CYS A 9 22.43 -2.49 1.62
CA CYS A 9 22.07 -2.04 0.29
C CYS A 9 20.56 -1.91 -0.02
N LEU A 10 20.02 -0.70 0.15
CA LEU A 10 18.82 -0.29 -0.56
C LEU A 10 19.20 0.00 -2.02
N VAL A 11 19.30 -1.02 -2.86
CA VAL A 11 19.43 -0.80 -4.31
C VAL A 11 18.11 -0.22 -4.80
N CYS A 12 18.03 1.11 -4.84
CA CYS A 12 17.16 1.79 -5.79
C CYS A 12 17.60 1.30 -7.17
N ALA A 13 16.84 0.39 -7.79
CA ALA A 13 17.10 -0.08 -9.14
C ALA A 13 16.87 1.09 -10.11
N GLY A 14 17.90 1.93 -10.22
CA GLY A 14 17.94 3.17 -10.98
C GLY A 14 19.33 3.39 -11.58
N ALA A 15 20.06 2.31 -11.91
CA ALA A 15 21.13 2.29 -12.89
C ALA A 15 21.61 0.84 -13.03
N ALA A 16 21.37 0.22 -14.18
CA ALA A 16 22.08 -1.00 -14.54
C ALA A 16 23.58 -0.68 -14.59
N ARG A 17 24.36 -1.20 -13.63
CA ARG A 17 25.82 -1.25 -13.76
C ARG A 17 26.13 -2.05 -15.02
N ARG A 18 26.77 -1.39 -15.99
CA ARG A 18 27.24 -1.98 -17.24
C ARG A 18 28.39 -2.94 -16.93
N SER A 19 28.21 -4.22 -17.21
CA SER A 19 29.32 -5.16 -17.38
C SER A 19 30.08 -4.80 -18.68
N PRO A 20 31.42 -4.84 -18.69
CA PRO A 20 32.21 -4.46 -19.86
C PRO A 20 32.48 -5.70 -20.71
N CYS A 21 31.64 -5.97 -21.70
CA CYS A 21 31.98 -6.82 -22.86
C CYS A 21 30.80 -6.85 -23.83
N CYS A 22 30.76 -5.92 -24.80
CA CYS A 22 30.22 -6.13 -26.15
C CYS A 22 30.53 -4.89 -27.03
N PRO A 23 30.79 -5.05 -28.33
CA PRO A 23 31.37 -4.00 -29.18
C PRO A 23 30.38 -2.88 -29.49
N ARG A 24 30.91 -1.66 -29.65
CA ARG A 24 30.16 -0.43 -29.97
C ARG A 24 29.46 -0.57 -31.33
N GLY A 25 28.14 -0.77 -31.31
CA GLY A 25 27.26 -0.49 -32.43
C GLY A 25 26.90 0.99 -32.47
N ILE A 26 27.31 1.68 -33.52
CA ILE A 26 26.94 3.07 -33.83
C ILE A 26 25.44 3.09 -34.12
N PHE A 27 24.66 3.85 -33.34
CA PHE A 27 23.30 4.22 -33.72
C PHE A 27 23.12 5.74 -33.61
N SER A 28 23.15 6.35 -34.78
CA SER A 28 22.66 7.68 -35.11
C SER A 28 21.16 7.81 -34.87
N GLY A 29 20.71 8.88 -34.21
CA GLY A 29 19.39 9.46 -34.52
C GLY A 29 19.47 10.29 -35.82
N PRO A 30 18.39 10.91 -36.34
CA PRO A 30 17.01 10.98 -35.84
C PRO A 30 15.96 10.55 -36.90
N GLY A 31 14.69 10.41 -36.54
CA GLY A 31 13.62 10.18 -37.53
C GLY A 31 12.24 10.04 -36.91
N GLY A 32 11.40 11.05 -37.12
CA GLY A 32 9.99 11.05 -36.74
C GLY A 32 9.24 9.95 -37.49
N GLY A 33 8.68 9.01 -36.72
CA GLY A 33 7.75 8.02 -37.21
C GLY A 33 6.92 7.55 -36.03
N LYS A 34 5.69 8.07 -35.90
CA LYS A 34 4.68 7.48 -35.01
C LYS A 34 4.48 6.04 -35.48
N ARG A 35 5.10 5.07 -34.80
CA ARG A 35 4.67 3.68 -34.94
C ARG A 35 3.22 3.62 -34.49
N PRO A 36 2.29 3.06 -35.28
CA PRO A 36 0.94 2.87 -34.81
C PRO A 36 1.00 1.94 -33.61
N VAL A 37 0.60 2.44 -32.45
CA VAL A 37 0.33 1.60 -31.28
C VAL A 37 -0.87 0.73 -31.68
N PRO A 38 -0.85 -0.59 -31.49
CA PRO A 38 -1.99 -1.43 -31.84
C PRO A 38 -3.24 -0.92 -31.12
N ALA A 39 -4.34 -0.77 -31.85
CA ALA A 39 -5.62 -0.27 -31.38
C ALA A 39 -6.42 -1.32 -30.58
N GLU A 40 -5.74 -2.16 -29.80
CA GLU A 40 -6.38 -3.16 -28.95
C GLU A 40 -6.30 -2.68 -27.50
N GLY A 41 -7.45 -2.36 -26.92
CA GLY A 41 -7.53 -2.08 -25.48
C GLY A 41 -7.46 -3.36 -24.64
N PHE A 42 -7.73 -3.21 -23.34
CA PHE A 42 -7.61 -4.32 -22.40
C PHE A 42 -8.98 -4.91 -22.08
N SER A 43 -9.19 -6.17 -22.44
CA SER A 43 -10.46 -6.89 -22.25
C SER A 43 -10.26 -8.13 -21.36
N PRO A 44 -10.37 -8.00 -20.02
CA PRO A 44 -10.23 -9.13 -19.10
C PRO A 44 -11.46 -10.03 -19.17
N ARG A 45 -11.27 -11.35 -19.02
CA ARG A 45 -12.35 -12.33 -18.85
C ARG A 45 -12.63 -12.63 -17.37
N LYS A 46 -11.58 -12.57 -16.55
CA LYS A 46 -11.63 -12.81 -15.10
C LYS A 46 -11.13 -11.62 -14.32
N VAL A 47 -11.91 -11.14 -13.36
CA VAL A 47 -11.53 -10.00 -12.52
C VAL A 47 -11.76 -10.33 -11.05
N ALA A 48 -10.72 -10.15 -10.24
CA ALA A 48 -10.85 -10.17 -8.78
C ALA A 48 -11.10 -8.75 -8.28
N VAL A 49 -12.21 -8.56 -7.58
CA VAL A 49 -12.57 -7.28 -6.94
C VAL A 49 -12.23 -7.37 -5.46
N VAL A 50 -11.16 -6.69 -5.06
CA VAL A 50 -10.68 -6.62 -3.68
C VAL A 50 -11.41 -5.49 -2.95
N VAL A 51 -12.23 -5.83 -1.98
CA VAL A 51 -13.12 -4.89 -1.29
C VAL A 51 -12.52 -4.42 0.03
N LYS A 52 -12.66 -3.13 0.31
CA LYS A 52 -12.36 -2.54 1.62
C LYS A 52 -13.28 -3.12 2.69
N THR A 53 -12.71 -3.66 3.77
CA THR A 53 -13.45 -3.83 5.02
C THR A 53 -13.76 -2.45 5.60
N THR A 54 -15.04 -2.08 5.68
CA THR A 54 -15.41 -0.76 6.22
C THR A 54 -15.17 -0.70 7.72
N ARG A 55 -15.02 0.50 8.27
CA ARG A 55 -14.90 0.65 9.73
C ARG A 55 -16.16 0.15 10.45
N TYR A 56 -17.35 0.40 9.88
CA TYR A 56 -18.61 -0.15 10.38
C TYR A 56 -18.55 -1.68 10.48
N GLU A 57 -18.18 -2.33 9.38
CA GLU A 57 -18.09 -3.79 9.30
C GLU A 57 -17.04 -4.35 10.28
N PHE A 58 -15.88 -3.69 10.38
CA PHE A 58 -14.83 -4.07 11.31
C PHE A 58 -15.29 -4.04 12.77
N GLU A 59 -15.91 -2.95 13.19
CA GLU A 59 -16.43 -2.81 14.56
C GLU A 59 -17.54 -3.85 14.78
N GLN A 60 -18.46 -4.02 13.83
CA GLN A 60 -19.52 -5.02 13.93
C GLN A 60 -18.97 -6.44 14.10
N GLN A 61 -17.95 -6.83 13.32
CA GLN A 61 -17.31 -8.15 13.44
C GLN A 61 -16.64 -8.33 14.82
N ARG A 62 -15.91 -7.30 15.28
CA ARG A 62 -15.23 -7.32 16.58
C ARG A 62 -16.20 -7.49 17.74
N TYR A 63 -17.35 -6.82 17.68
CA TYR A 63 -18.31 -6.76 18.78
C TYR A 63 -19.38 -7.86 18.73
N ARG A 64 -19.72 -8.39 17.54
CA ARG A 64 -20.50 -9.63 17.44
C ARG A 64 -19.78 -10.81 18.08
N TYR A 65 -18.45 -10.87 17.96
CA TYR A 65 -17.65 -11.89 18.65
C TYR A 65 -17.72 -11.76 20.19
N ALA A 66 -18.01 -10.55 20.70
CA ALA A 66 -18.20 -10.28 22.13
C ALA A 66 -19.65 -10.43 22.61
N GLY A 67 -20.59 -10.84 21.74
CA GLY A 67 -22.00 -11.07 22.09
C GLY A 67 -22.83 -9.80 22.31
N LEU A 68 -22.34 -8.63 21.90
CA LEU A 68 -23.03 -7.35 22.12
C LEU A 68 -24.18 -7.14 21.13
N SER A 69 -25.25 -6.50 21.62
CA SER A 69 -26.37 -6.01 20.83
C SER A 69 -25.98 -4.78 19.99
N GLU A 70 -26.82 -4.44 19.01
CA GLU A 70 -26.63 -3.26 18.17
C GLU A 70 -26.74 -1.94 18.97
N GLY A 71 -27.58 -1.91 20.01
CA GLY A 71 -27.71 -0.77 20.92
C GLY A 71 -26.41 -0.49 21.69
N GLU A 72 -25.81 -1.52 22.26
CA GLU A 72 -24.54 -1.41 22.98
C GLU A 72 -23.39 -0.99 22.05
N LEU A 73 -23.37 -1.50 20.81
CA LEU A 73 -22.40 -1.07 19.81
C LEU A 73 -22.50 0.44 19.53
N ARG A 74 -23.72 0.97 19.45
CA ARG A 74 -23.97 2.40 19.21
C ARG A 74 -23.41 3.24 20.36
N GLU A 75 -23.65 2.84 21.61
CA GLU A 75 -23.14 3.53 22.80
C GLU A 75 -21.60 3.48 22.88
N LEU A 76 -21.02 2.31 22.63
CA LEU A 76 -19.56 2.14 22.64
C LEU A 76 -18.87 2.99 21.56
N LEU A 77 -19.45 3.08 20.36
CA LEU A 77 -18.91 3.93 19.31
C LEU A 77 -19.01 5.41 19.69
N ALA A 78 -20.12 5.83 20.30
CA ALA A 78 -20.27 7.20 20.80
C ALA A 78 -19.22 7.55 21.86
N LEU A 79 -18.95 6.65 22.82
CA LEU A 79 -17.89 6.81 23.82
C LEU A 79 -16.49 6.94 23.19
N LYS A 80 -16.25 6.29 22.05
CA LYS A 80 -15.02 6.42 21.24
C LYS A 80 -15.04 7.62 20.29
N GLY A 81 -15.98 8.55 20.43
CA GLY A 81 -16.11 9.73 19.58
C GLY A 81 -16.48 9.42 18.13
N SER A 82 -17.19 8.31 17.88
CA SER A 82 -17.55 7.84 16.54
C SER A 82 -19.07 7.75 16.35
N SER A 83 -19.60 8.33 15.28
CA SER A 83 -21.03 8.28 14.96
C SER A 83 -21.41 6.95 14.30
N TYR A 84 -22.25 6.15 14.96
CA TYR A 84 -22.79 4.90 14.39
C TYR A 84 -23.50 5.14 13.05
N ASN A 85 -24.41 6.12 13.00
CA ASN A 85 -25.18 6.43 11.79
C ASN A 85 -24.25 6.92 10.67
N GLY A 86 -23.22 7.69 11.02
CA GLY A 86 -22.19 8.10 10.06
C GLY A 86 -21.46 6.89 9.49
N LEU A 87 -21.00 5.96 10.34
CA LEU A 87 -20.32 4.74 9.89
C LEU A 87 -21.23 3.85 9.02
N LEU A 88 -22.49 3.66 9.42
CA LEU A 88 -23.48 2.88 8.67
C LEU A 88 -23.77 3.52 7.31
N HIS A 89 -24.03 4.83 7.26
CA HIS A 89 -24.27 5.53 6.00
C HIS A 89 -23.09 5.37 5.03
N ARG A 90 -21.85 5.54 5.50
CA ARG A 90 -20.66 5.32 4.66
C ARG A 90 -20.47 3.87 4.24
N HIS A 91 -20.87 2.92 5.09
CA HIS A 91 -20.88 1.52 4.72
C HIS A 91 -21.87 1.26 3.58
N ASN A 92 -23.07 1.83 3.64
CA ASN A 92 -24.07 1.68 2.60
C ASN A 92 -23.59 2.28 1.27
N VAL A 93 -23.08 3.52 1.28
CA VAL A 93 -22.48 4.15 0.09
C VAL A 93 -21.37 3.30 -0.51
N HIS A 94 -20.49 2.76 0.33
CA HIS A 94 -19.43 1.86 -0.11
C HIS A 94 -20.00 0.58 -0.76
N SER A 95 -20.94 -0.09 -0.09
CA SER A 95 -21.55 -1.34 -0.55
C SER A 95 -22.32 -1.16 -1.87
N GLU A 96 -23.09 -0.09 -1.99
CA GLU A 96 -23.81 0.28 -3.23
C GLU A 96 -22.84 0.47 -4.40
N ASN A 97 -21.74 1.19 -4.19
CA ASN A 97 -20.72 1.39 -5.22
C ASN A 97 -19.98 0.09 -5.59
N VAL A 98 -19.71 -0.79 -4.62
CA VAL A 98 -19.13 -2.12 -4.88
C VAL A 98 -20.07 -2.96 -5.73
N GLU A 99 -21.35 -3.01 -5.37
CA GLU A 99 -22.37 -3.74 -6.11
C GLU A 99 -22.52 -3.20 -7.53
N HIS A 100 -22.53 -1.88 -7.70
CA HIS A 100 -22.52 -1.23 -9.01
C HIS A 100 -21.35 -1.70 -9.89
N ILE A 101 -20.12 -1.70 -9.36
CA ILE A 101 -18.92 -2.16 -10.07
C ILE A 101 -19.07 -3.63 -10.49
N VAL A 102 -19.45 -4.50 -9.56
CA VAL A 102 -19.59 -5.94 -9.80
C VAL A 102 -20.65 -6.23 -10.84
N GLN A 103 -21.81 -5.57 -10.76
CA GLN A 103 -22.89 -5.76 -11.71
C GLN A 103 -22.49 -5.30 -13.12
N CYS A 104 -21.79 -4.17 -13.23
CA CYS A 104 -21.28 -3.69 -14.52
C CYS A 104 -20.32 -4.69 -15.17
N LEU A 105 -19.40 -5.28 -14.39
CA LEU A 105 -18.48 -6.30 -14.90
C LEU A 105 -19.23 -7.55 -15.38
N ARG A 106 -20.16 -8.06 -14.55
CA ARG A 106 -20.96 -9.25 -14.88
C ARG A 106 -21.84 -9.06 -16.11
N ASN A 107 -22.40 -7.87 -16.29
CA ASN A 107 -23.20 -7.52 -17.47
C ASN A 107 -22.39 -7.56 -18.77
N GLU A 108 -21.08 -7.30 -18.70
CA GLU A 108 -20.14 -7.42 -19.83
C GLU A 108 -19.62 -8.87 -19.98
N GLY A 109 -20.18 -9.84 -19.26
CA GLY A 109 -19.79 -11.25 -19.32
C GLY A 109 -18.47 -11.58 -18.60
N ILE A 110 -17.96 -10.68 -17.77
CA ILE A 110 -16.74 -10.90 -16.98
C ILE A 110 -17.06 -11.80 -15.78
N GLU A 111 -16.25 -12.83 -15.58
CA GLU A 111 -16.29 -13.66 -14.37
C GLU A 111 -15.66 -12.86 -13.21
N VAL A 112 -16.41 -12.66 -12.13
CA VAL A 112 -16.01 -11.80 -11.00
C VAL A 112 -15.90 -12.59 -9.71
N GLN A 113 -14.72 -12.55 -9.08
CA GLN A 113 -14.52 -12.97 -7.69
C GLN A 113 -14.49 -11.73 -6.79
N LEU A 114 -15.44 -11.64 -5.86
CA LEU A 114 -15.46 -10.59 -4.85
C LEU A 114 -14.73 -11.09 -3.60
N VAL A 115 -13.61 -10.47 -3.24
CA VAL A 115 -12.74 -10.93 -2.16
C VAL A 115 -12.48 -9.83 -1.14
N LYS A 116 -12.40 -10.20 0.13
CA LYS A 116 -11.98 -9.32 1.23
C LYS A 116 -10.54 -9.65 1.61
N ARG A 117 -9.94 -8.83 2.48
CA ARG A 117 -8.54 -8.99 2.93
C ARG A 117 -8.20 -10.44 3.32
N ARG A 118 -9.06 -11.09 4.10
CA ARG A 118 -8.82 -12.45 4.62
C ARG A 118 -8.71 -13.50 3.52
N ASP A 119 -9.45 -13.32 2.45
CA ASP A 119 -9.56 -14.27 1.34
C ASP A 119 -8.70 -13.84 0.13
N TYR A 120 -8.00 -12.70 0.23
CA TYR A 120 -7.18 -12.18 -0.87
C TYR A 120 -5.73 -12.67 -0.78
N ASP A 121 -5.41 -13.61 -1.65
CA ASP A 121 -4.13 -14.32 -1.67
C ASP A 121 -3.52 -14.41 -3.08
N GLU A 122 -2.42 -15.17 -3.19
CA GLU A 122 -1.72 -15.36 -4.46
C GLU A 122 -2.52 -16.20 -5.47
N GLU A 123 -3.40 -17.08 -5.00
CA GLU A 123 -4.25 -17.89 -5.89
C GLU A 123 -5.29 -17.01 -6.59
N THR A 124 -5.91 -16.12 -5.82
CA THR A 124 -6.81 -15.08 -6.35
C THR A 124 -6.11 -14.23 -7.42
N VAL A 125 -4.87 -13.82 -7.15
CA VAL A 125 -4.06 -13.05 -8.12
C VAL A 125 -3.74 -13.85 -9.37
N ARG A 126 -3.43 -15.14 -9.25
CA ARG A 126 -3.15 -16.02 -10.40
C ARG A 126 -4.41 -16.24 -11.25
N TRP A 127 -5.57 -16.42 -10.63
CA TRP A 127 -6.84 -16.69 -11.30
C TRP A 127 -7.33 -15.50 -12.16
N ALA A 128 -7.17 -14.27 -11.70
CA ALA A 128 -7.72 -13.08 -12.37
C ALA A 128 -6.82 -12.55 -13.50
N ASP A 129 -7.40 -12.04 -14.58
CA ASP A 129 -6.66 -11.30 -15.61
C ASP A 129 -6.29 -9.87 -15.13
N ALA A 130 -7.14 -9.28 -14.29
CA ALA A 130 -6.89 -8.00 -13.63
C ALA A 130 -7.47 -7.96 -12.21
N ILE A 131 -6.87 -7.11 -11.38
CA ILE A 131 -7.34 -6.85 -10.02
C ILE A 131 -7.99 -5.47 -9.97
N ILE A 132 -9.21 -5.39 -9.45
CA ILE A 132 -9.88 -4.12 -9.16
C ILE A 132 -9.89 -3.93 -7.64
N SER A 133 -9.28 -2.86 -7.13
CA SER A 133 -9.41 -2.51 -5.71
C SER A 133 -10.59 -1.57 -5.52
N ALA A 134 -11.63 -2.02 -4.83
CA ALA A 134 -12.84 -1.26 -4.54
C ALA A 134 -12.74 -0.62 -3.14
N GLY A 135 -12.25 0.62 -3.08
CA GLY A 135 -11.90 1.30 -1.83
C GLY A 135 -11.00 2.51 -2.07
N GLY A 136 -10.45 3.07 -1.00
CA GLY A 136 -9.45 4.14 -1.12
C GLY A 136 -8.04 3.60 -1.39
N ASP A 137 -7.04 4.46 -1.25
CA ASP A 137 -5.64 4.11 -1.51
C ASP A 137 -5.15 2.91 -0.66
N GLY A 138 -5.61 2.78 0.60
CA GLY A 138 -5.25 1.63 1.43
C GLY A 138 -5.69 0.28 0.85
N THR A 139 -6.83 0.23 0.16
CA THR A 139 -7.30 -0.99 -0.54
C THR A 139 -6.48 -1.24 -1.79
N MET A 140 -6.06 -0.18 -2.49
CA MET A 140 -5.12 -0.28 -3.61
C MET A 140 -3.75 -0.82 -3.17
N LEU A 141 -3.25 -0.41 -2.00
CA LEU A 141 -2.02 -0.96 -1.42
C LEU A 141 -2.16 -2.44 -1.08
N LEU A 142 -3.30 -2.84 -0.49
CA LEU A 142 -3.60 -4.24 -0.21
C LEU A 142 -3.60 -5.07 -1.51
N ALA A 143 -4.32 -4.61 -2.54
CA ALA A 143 -4.36 -5.27 -3.85
C ALA A 143 -2.95 -5.38 -4.47
N ALA A 144 -2.20 -4.27 -4.51
CA ALA A 144 -0.85 -4.27 -5.05
C ALA A 144 0.13 -5.16 -4.25
N SER A 145 -0.11 -5.38 -2.95
CA SER A 145 0.81 -6.12 -2.07
C SER A 145 1.09 -7.54 -2.56
N LYS A 146 0.06 -8.24 -3.08
CA LYS A 146 0.12 -9.63 -3.55
C LYS A 146 0.47 -9.76 -5.04
N VAL A 147 0.42 -8.66 -5.81
CA VAL A 147 0.73 -8.66 -7.23
C VAL A 147 2.25 -8.54 -7.46
N GLN A 148 2.87 -9.64 -7.87
CA GLN A 148 4.32 -9.70 -8.12
C GLN A 148 4.69 -9.65 -9.61
N ASP A 149 3.76 -10.10 -10.47
CA ASP A 149 3.88 -10.01 -11.92
C ASP A 149 3.68 -8.56 -12.37
N ARG A 150 4.65 -8.08 -13.16
CA ARG A 150 4.68 -6.72 -13.68
C ARG A 150 3.55 -6.49 -14.71
N LEU A 151 3.11 -7.54 -15.41
CA LEU A 151 2.09 -7.44 -16.45
C LEU A 151 0.65 -7.53 -15.91
N LYS A 152 0.47 -7.91 -14.64
CA LYS A 152 -0.84 -8.03 -13.99
C LYS A 152 -1.39 -6.64 -13.64
N PRO A 153 -2.47 -6.18 -14.29
CA PRO A 153 -3.01 -4.86 -14.03
C PRO A 153 -3.72 -4.77 -12.67
N VAL A 154 -3.53 -3.65 -11.98
CA VAL A 154 -4.27 -3.30 -10.77
C VAL A 154 -4.96 -1.95 -11.01
N ILE A 155 -6.27 -1.93 -10.84
CA ILE A 155 -7.13 -0.78 -11.15
C ILE A 155 -7.84 -0.35 -9.87
N GLY A 156 -7.56 0.85 -9.37
CA GLY A 156 -8.21 1.37 -8.18
C GLY A 156 -9.52 2.08 -8.49
N VAL A 157 -10.60 1.76 -7.77
CA VAL A 157 -11.88 2.46 -7.84
C VAL A 157 -12.25 2.96 -6.45
N ASN A 158 -12.33 4.28 -6.29
CA ASN A 158 -12.68 4.90 -5.03
C ASN A 158 -14.19 4.79 -4.76
N THR A 159 -14.58 3.84 -3.92
CA THR A 159 -15.99 3.56 -3.59
C THR A 159 -16.61 4.54 -2.59
N ASP A 160 -15.85 5.53 -2.11
CA ASP A 160 -16.35 6.50 -1.15
C ASP A 160 -15.70 7.90 -1.35
N PRO A 161 -15.91 8.53 -2.52
CA PRO A 161 -15.14 9.68 -2.96
C PRO A 161 -15.37 10.96 -2.15
N ASP A 162 -16.51 11.08 -1.47
CA ASP A 162 -16.83 12.29 -0.68
C ASP A 162 -15.98 12.43 0.60
N ARG A 163 -15.16 11.43 0.95
CA ARG A 163 -14.29 11.43 2.16
C ARG A 163 -12.83 11.16 1.86
N SER A 164 -12.51 10.68 0.66
CA SER A 164 -11.13 10.39 0.29
C SER A 164 -10.92 10.74 -1.16
N GLU A 165 -9.80 11.37 -1.47
CA GLU A 165 -9.45 11.72 -2.84
C GLU A 165 -9.15 10.45 -3.66
N GLY A 166 -8.39 9.51 -3.07
CA GLY A 166 -7.97 8.29 -3.74
C GLY A 166 -6.93 8.56 -4.82
N HIS A 167 -5.73 9.00 -4.44
CA HIS A 167 -4.67 9.41 -5.36
C HIS A 167 -4.16 8.28 -6.29
N LEU A 168 -4.39 7.02 -5.90
CA LEU A 168 -4.02 5.85 -6.68
C LEU A 168 -5.19 5.28 -7.50
N CYS A 169 -6.41 5.78 -7.25
CA CYS A 169 -7.62 5.32 -7.91
C CYS A 169 -7.91 6.09 -9.21
N LEU A 170 -8.81 5.54 -10.02
CA LEU A 170 -9.39 6.22 -11.16
C LEU A 170 -10.06 7.53 -10.73
N PRO A 171 -10.15 8.54 -11.62
CA PRO A 171 -10.89 9.76 -11.36
C PRO A 171 -12.29 9.49 -10.80
N VAL A 172 -12.69 10.24 -9.76
CA VAL A 172 -13.92 10.06 -8.98
C VAL A 172 -15.18 9.87 -9.82
N ARG A 173 -15.28 10.52 -10.99
CA ARG A 173 -16.41 10.35 -11.92
C ARG A 173 -16.66 8.88 -12.30
N TYR A 174 -15.62 8.06 -12.36
CA TYR A 174 -15.70 6.65 -12.75
C TYR A 174 -16.24 5.75 -11.66
N THR A 175 -16.35 6.22 -10.41
CA THR A 175 -17.11 5.50 -9.38
C THR A 175 -18.59 5.44 -9.74
N ARG A 176 -19.16 6.57 -10.19
CA ARG A 176 -20.58 6.68 -10.57
C ARG A 176 -20.84 6.26 -12.03
N SER A 177 -19.84 6.41 -12.89
CA SER A 177 -19.89 6.07 -14.32
C SER A 177 -18.91 4.94 -14.64
N PHE A 178 -18.98 3.85 -13.89
CA PHE A 178 -18.08 2.72 -14.08
C PHE A 178 -18.17 2.08 -15.48
N PRO A 179 -19.35 1.98 -16.13
CA PRO A 179 -19.46 1.52 -17.52
C PRO A 179 -18.64 2.37 -18.51
N GLU A 180 -18.52 3.69 -18.28
CA GLU A 180 -17.66 4.54 -19.13
C GLU A 180 -16.19 4.18 -18.95
N ALA A 181 -15.76 3.87 -17.72
CA ALA A 181 -14.41 3.39 -17.47
C ALA A 181 -14.16 2.06 -18.21
N LEU A 182 -15.09 1.12 -18.16
CA LEU A 182 -14.94 -0.15 -18.90
C LEU A 182 -14.82 0.05 -20.40
N LYS A 183 -15.68 0.88 -21.01
CA LYS A 183 -15.59 1.20 -22.45
C LYS A 183 -14.24 1.82 -22.81
N LYS A 184 -13.73 2.72 -21.98
CA LYS A 184 -12.40 3.33 -22.17
C LYS A 184 -11.27 2.32 -22.02
N LEU A 185 -11.40 1.38 -21.10
CA LEU A 185 -10.46 0.29 -20.91
C LEU A 185 -10.38 -0.62 -22.15
N TYR A 186 -11.53 -1.03 -22.70
CA TYR A 186 -11.63 -1.84 -23.93
C TYR A 186 -11.12 -1.12 -25.18
N ARG A 187 -11.22 0.21 -25.23
CA ARG A 187 -10.71 1.03 -26.33
C ARG A 187 -9.23 1.40 -26.18
N GLY A 188 -8.60 1.05 -25.05
CA GLY A 188 -7.20 1.41 -24.78
C GLY A 188 -7.01 2.91 -24.53
N GLU A 189 -8.07 3.62 -24.10
CA GLU A 189 -8.02 5.06 -23.82
C GLU A 189 -7.38 5.38 -22.45
N PHE A 190 -7.12 4.36 -21.63
CA PHE A 190 -6.33 4.51 -20.41
C PHE A 190 -4.85 4.30 -20.67
N ARG A 191 -4.01 5.07 -19.96
CA ARG A 191 -2.57 4.85 -19.92
C ARG A 191 -2.19 4.05 -18.68
N TRP A 192 -1.55 2.91 -18.89
CA TRP A 192 -0.93 2.13 -17.81
C TRP A 192 0.24 2.90 -17.18
N GLN A 193 0.30 2.90 -15.85
CA GLN A 193 1.37 3.53 -15.09
C GLN A 193 2.20 2.49 -14.36
N TRP A 194 3.49 2.45 -14.67
CA TRP A 194 4.47 1.62 -13.99
C TRP A 194 4.89 2.30 -12.68
N ARG A 195 4.56 1.69 -11.54
CA ARG A 195 4.94 2.20 -10.22
C ARG A 195 6.11 1.41 -9.65
N GLN A 196 7.14 2.12 -9.22
CA GLN A 196 8.29 1.54 -8.54
C GLN A 196 7.89 1.01 -7.16
N ARG A 197 8.52 -0.09 -6.74
CA ARG A 197 8.34 -0.69 -5.41
C ARG A 197 9.70 -0.95 -4.77
N ILE A 198 9.78 -0.77 -3.45
CA ILE A 198 10.98 -1.04 -2.67
C ILE A 198 11.08 -2.55 -2.42
N ARG A 199 12.27 -3.11 -2.65
CA ARG A 199 12.64 -4.47 -2.26
C ARG A 199 13.55 -4.41 -1.05
N LEU A 200 13.43 -5.39 -0.17
CA LEU A 200 14.14 -5.42 1.11
C LEU A 200 14.96 -6.70 1.24
N TYR A 201 16.20 -6.55 1.68
CA TYR A 201 17.04 -7.65 2.12
C TYR A 201 17.26 -7.53 3.62
N LEU A 202 17.14 -8.64 4.35
CA LEU A 202 17.45 -8.70 5.78
C LEU A 202 18.60 -9.67 6.03
N GLU A 203 19.52 -9.28 6.92
CA GLU A 203 20.66 -10.10 7.37
C GLU A 203 20.86 -9.88 8.87
N GLY A 204 21.21 -10.94 9.60
CA GLY A 204 21.46 -10.85 11.04
C GLY A 204 20.78 -11.95 11.86
N THR A 205 20.68 -11.71 13.16
CA THR A 205 20.13 -12.66 14.13
C THR A 205 18.78 -12.18 14.68
N GLY A 206 17.93 -13.13 15.10
CA GLY A 206 16.61 -12.80 15.65
C GLY A 206 15.64 -12.26 14.60
N ILE A 207 15.83 -12.65 13.34
CA ILE A 207 14.99 -12.20 12.23
C ILE A 207 13.83 -13.17 12.04
N ASN A 208 12.63 -12.62 12.02
CA ASN A 208 11.45 -13.32 11.52
C ASN A 208 11.32 -13.04 10.01
N LEU A 209 11.58 -14.07 9.20
CA LEU A 209 11.51 -13.98 7.74
C LEU A 209 10.08 -14.05 7.21
N THR A 210 9.13 -14.54 8.02
CA THR A 210 7.72 -14.62 7.65
C THR A 210 7.08 -13.26 7.88
N PRO A 211 6.67 -12.54 6.82
CA PRO A 211 6.00 -11.26 6.98
C PRO A 211 4.69 -11.43 7.73
N VAL A 212 4.39 -10.47 8.60
CA VAL A 212 3.16 -10.44 9.38
C VAL A 212 2.31 -9.26 8.94
N ASP A 213 1.05 -9.50 8.62
CA ASP A 213 0.10 -8.42 8.33
C ASP A 213 -0.40 -7.80 9.66
N LEU A 214 0.00 -6.56 9.92
CA LEU A 214 -0.33 -5.85 11.15
C LEU A 214 -1.84 -5.53 11.26
N HIS A 215 -2.60 -5.55 10.17
CA HIS A 215 -4.04 -5.29 10.24
C HIS A 215 -4.79 -6.36 11.03
N ASP A 216 -4.34 -7.62 10.93
CA ASP A 216 -4.91 -8.74 11.68
C ASP A 216 -4.42 -8.76 13.14
N GLN A 217 -3.34 -8.02 13.42
CA GLN A 217 -2.71 -7.88 14.73
C GLN A 217 -3.01 -6.54 15.38
N GLN A 218 -4.26 -6.07 15.40
CA GLN A 218 -4.66 -4.98 16.31
C GLN A 218 -4.64 -5.44 17.78
N LEU A 219 -3.45 -5.84 18.20
CA LEU A 219 -3.02 -6.21 19.53
C LEU A 219 -3.07 -4.94 20.37
N SER A 220 -3.62 -5.02 21.57
CA SER A 220 -3.36 -4.01 22.59
C SER A 220 -1.85 -3.85 22.82
N VAL A 221 -1.39 -2.73 23.38
CA VAL A 221 0.03 -2.53 23.72
C VAL A 221 0.62 -3.70 24.52
N GLU A 222 -0.18 -4.30 25.41
CA GLU A 222 0.19 -5.49 26.19
C GLU A 222 0.32 -6.74 25.32
N GLN A 223 -0.57 -6.93 24.36
CA GLN A 223 -0.51 -8.03 23.39
C GLN A 223 0.65 -7.85 22.40
N HIS A 224 0.99 -6.61 22.03
CA HIS A 224 2.17 -6.29 21.22
C HIS A 224 3.46 -6.62 21.99
N THR A 225 3.50 -6.28 23.27
CA THR A 225 4.61 -6.60 24.18
C THR A 225 4.74 -8.12 24.38
N LYS A 226 3.62 -8.82 24.61
CA LYS A 226 3.59 -10.29 24.75
C LYS A 226 3.95 -11.01 23.46
N ALA A 227 3.52 -10.53 22.29
CA ALA A 227 3.87 -11.11 20.99
C ALA A 227 5.36 -10.93 20.67
N HIS A 228 5.96 -9.78 21.02
CA HIS A 228 7.41 -9.61 20.94
C HIS A 228 8.16 -10.52 21.91
N ILE A 229 7.66 -10.72 23.13
CA ILE A 229 8.28 -11.60 24.14
C ILE A 229 8.16 -13.07 23.73
N SER A 230 7.00 -13.52 23.24
CA SER A 230 6.79 -14.91 22.80
C SER A 230 7.49 -15.24 21.47
N GLN A 231 7.70 -14.25 20.59
CA GLN A 231 8.55 -14.43 19.40
C GLN A 231 10.04 -14.53 19.73
N ILE A 232 10.50 -13.99 20.87
CA ILE A 232 11.87 -14.22 21.37
C ILE A 232 12.05 -15.69 21.83
N GLU A 233 10.98 -16.37 22.22
CA GLU A 233 11.00 -17.81 22.57
C GLU A 233 10.95 -18.74 21.35
N GLN A 234 10.61 -18.23 20.15
CA GLN A 234 10.81 -18.96 18.91
C GLN A 234 12.30 -18.98 18.57
N LYS A 235 12.85 -20.16 18.23
CA LYS A 235 14.27 -20.37 17.91
C LYS A 235 14.77 -19.25 16.98
N PRO A 236 15.65 -18.34 17.44
CA PRO A 236 16.04 -17.20 16.64
C PRO A 236 16.76 -17.70 15.37
N THR A 237 16.15 -17.44 14.22
CA THR A 237 16.78 -17.74 12.94
C THR A 237 17.97 -16.81 12.76
N SER A 238 19.16 -17.39 12.58
CA SER A 238 20.33 -16.67 12.10
C SER A 238 20.33 -16.69 10.58
N VAL A 239 20.29 -15.52 9.96
CA VAL A 239 20.38 -15.39 8.51
C VAL A 239 21.78 -14.85 8.21
N SER A 240 22.65 -15.73 7.70
CA SER A 240 24.07 -15.45 7.47
C SER A 240 24.34 -14.63 6.20
N TRP A 241 23.33 -14.43 5.36
CA TRP A 241 23.43 -13.69 4.10
C TRP A 241 22.20 -12.82 3.88
N PRO A 242 22.29 -11.73 3.11
CA PRO A 242 21.13 -10.91 2.76
C PRO A 242 20.00 -11.73 2.15
N HIS A 243 18.88 -11.85 2.87
CA HIS A 243 17.70 -12.57 2.44
C HIS A 243 16.66 -11.62 1.87
N LEU A 244 16.30 -11.81 0.60
CA LEU A 244 15.26 -11.03 -0.07
C LEU A 244 13.89 -11.36 0.53
N LEU A 245 13.21 -10.36 1.08
CA LEU A 245 11.84 -10.53 1.56
C LEU A 245 10.87 -10.71 0.39
N PRO A 246 9.83 -11.56 0.53
CA PRO A 246 8.86 -11.82 -0.52
C PRO A 246 7.90 -10.63 -0.75
N VAL A 247 7.86 -9.68 0.18
CA VAL A 247 7.03 -8.48 0.13
C VAL A 247 7.77 -7.31 -0.51
N ARG A 248 7.02 -6.46 -1.22
CA ARG A 248 7.55 -5.23 -1.83
C ARG A 248 6.71 -4.03 -1.39
N ALA A 249 7.32 -2.92 -1.00
CA ALA A 249 6.56 -1.75 -0.57
C ALA A 249 6.24 -0.83 -1.76
N LEU A 250 4.96 -0.48 -1.96
CA LEU A 250 4.56 0.49 -2.98
C LEU A 250 4.77 1.93 -2.50
N ASN A 251 4.45 2.22 -1.25
CA ASN A 251 4.59 3.55 -0.69
C ASN A 251 5.90 3.70 0.07
N GLU A 252 6.02 3.12 1.25
CA GLU A 252 7.17 3.29 2.13
C GLU A 252 7.56 2.03 2.89
N VAL A 253 8.81 2.02 3.34
CA VAL A 253 9.33 1.13 4.37
C VAL A 253 9.71 1.99 5.56
N PHE A 254 9.16 1.65 6.72
CA PHE A 254 9.53 2.28 7.98
C PHE A 254 10.31 1.30 8.85
N ILE A 255 11.42 1.79 9.41
CA ILE A 255 12.32 1.03 10.27
C ILE A 255 12.46 1.82 11.57
N GLY A 256 12.15 1.21 12.71
CA GLY A 256 12.26 1.85 14.01
C GLY A 256 12.07 0.89 15.16
N GLU A 257 12.32 1.37 16.37
CA GLU A 257 12.02 0.68 17.63
C GLU A 257 10.52 0.39 17.74
N SER A 258 10.17 -0.78 18.31
CA SER A 258 8.78 -1.18 18.53
C SER A 258 8.13 -0.46 19.73
N LEU A 259 8.94 0.10 20.63
CA LEU A 259 8.49 0.87 21.79
C LEU A 259 8.60 2.36 21.50
N SER A 260 7.47 3.08 21.49
CA SER A 260 7.39 4.49 21.14
C SER A 260 8.21 5.44 22.03
N SER A 261 8.57 5.02 23.25
CA SER A 261 9.40 5.81 24.18
C SER A 261 10.90 5.67 23.92
N ARG A 262 11.32 4.77 23.04
CA ARG A 262 12.74 4.52 22.74
C ARG A 262 13.15 5.15 21.42
N ALA A 263 14.24 5.90 21.45
CA ALA A 263 14.89 6.39 20.25
C ALA A 263 15.55 5.21 19.51
N SER A 264 15.40 5.20 18.19
CA SER A 264 16.09 4.27 17.29
C SER A 264 17.53 4.77 17.07
N TYR A 265 18.50 3.89 17.28
CA TYR A 265 19.92 4.14 16.99
C TYR A 265 20.35 3.24 15.83
N TYR A 266 20.85 3.84 14.75
CA TYR A 266 21.19 3.09 13.54
C TYR A 266 22.30 3.79 12.76
N GLU A 267 22.92 3.03 11.86
CA GLU A 267 23.91 3.54 10.92
C GLU A 267 23.32 3.42 9.51
N ILE A 268 23.47 4.46 8.69
CA ILE A 268 23.01 4.47 7.30
C ILE A 268 24.23 4.59 6.38
N SER A 269 24.20 3.85 5.28
CA SER A 269 25.09 4.04 4.14
C SER A 269 24.25 4.00 2.86
N ILE A 270 24.62 4.82 1.88
CA ILE A 270 24.00 4.88 0.55
C ILE A 270 25.06 4.46 -0.46
N ASP A 271 24.73 3.53 -1.36
CA ASP A 271 25.60 3.05 -2.44
C ASP A 271 27.01 2.62 -1.97
N ASP A 272 27.07 1.91 -0.84
CA ASP A 272 28.32 1.45 -0.19
C ASP A 272 29.26 2.60 0.21
N GLY A 273 28.71 3.80 0.38
CA GLY A 273 29.40 4.99 0.88
C GLY A 273 29.70 4.93 2.39
N PRO A 274 30.22 6.04 2.96
CA PRO A 274 30.55 6.11 4.37
C PRO A 274 29.31 5.90 5.25
N TRP A 275 29.51 5.24 6.39
CA TRP A 275 28.46 5.02 7.37
C TRP A 275 28.27 6.25 8.25
N GLU A 276 27.02 6.67 8.42
CA GLU A 276 26.62 7.78 9.28
C GLU A 276 25.76 7.28 10.43
N LYS A 277 26.12 7.67 11.66
CA LYS A 277 25.35 7.36 12.87
C LYS A 277 24.17 8.31 12.99
N GLN A 278 22.99 7.75 13.18
CA GLN A 278 21.74 8.49 13.33
C GLN A 278 20.99 8.08 14.60
N LYS A 279 20.27 9.04 15.17
CA LYS A 279 19.39 8.85 16.33
C LYS A 279 18.08 9.61 16.07
N SER A 280 16.97 8.90 15.94
CA SER A 280 15.65 9.49 15.69
C SER A 280 14.53 8.54 16.13
N SER A 281 13.26 8.89 15.85
CA SER A 281 12.13 7.97 16.03
C SER A 281 12.20 6.76 15.09
N GLY A 282 12.96 6.85 14.00
CA GLY A 282 13.09 5.80 12.98
C GLY A 282 13.47 6.38 11.62
N LEU A 283 13.51 5.52 10.61
CA LEU A 283 13.82 5.82 9.22
C LEU A 283 12.60 5.51 8.33
N ASN A 284 12.14 6.49 7.56
CA ASN A 284 11.10 6.31 6.54
C ASN A 284 11.74 6.44 5.16
N VAL A 285 11.68 5.36 4.38
CA VAL A 285 12.13 5.32 2.98
C VAL A 285 10.91 5.18 2.09
N CYS A 286 10.64 6.17 1.24
CA CYS A 286 9.43 6.21 0.41
C CYS A 286 9.75 6.24 -1.10
N THR A 287 8.83 5.70 -1.90
CA THR A 287 8.84 5.84 -3.37
C THR A 287 8.23 7.18 -3.79
N GLY A 288 8.35 7.53 -5.07
CA GLY A 288 7.61 8.66 -5.65
C GLY A 288 6.08 8.51 -5.55
N THR A 289 5.55 7.29 -5.36
CA THR A 289 4.12 7.07 -5.05
C THR A 289 3.84 7.37 -3.58
N GLY A 290 4.71 6.92 -2.67
CA GLY A 290 4.58 7.12 -1.22
C GLY A 290 4.84 8.56 -0.75
N SER A 291 5.42 9.42 -1.60
CA SER A 291 5.69 10.83 -1.26
C SER A 291 4.44 11.65 -0.92
N LYS A 292 3.25 11.21 -1.39
CA LYS A 292 1.93 11.81 -1.06
C LYS A 292 1.23 11.14 0.14
N ALA A 293 1.83 10.12 0.72
CA ALA A 293 1.24 9.31 1.80
C ALA A 293 1.80 9.73 3.17
N TRP A 294 2.41 8.79 3.91
CA TRP A 294 2.94 9.10 5.24
C TRP A 294 4.11 10.08 5.17
N SER A 295 4.99 9.93 4.17
CA SER A 295 6.13 10.83 3.92
C SER A 295 5.70 12.30 3.80
N TYR A 296 4.58 12.58 3.10
CA TYR A 296 4.02 13.93 3.05
C TYR A 296 3.67 14.45 4.44
N ASN A 297 2.98 13.63 5.25
CA ASN A 297 2.45 14.08 6.53
C ASN A 297 3.51 14.33 7.60
N ILE A 298 4.64 13.63 7.55
CA ILE A 298 5.76 13.86 8.50
C ILE A 298 6.69 15.00 8.09
N ASN A 299 6.65 15.43 6.82
CA ASN A 299 7.49 16.51 6.31
C ASN A 299 6.70 17.80 6.03
N LYS A 300 5.35 17.77 6.03
CA LYS A 300 4.55 18.98 5.81
C LYS A 300 4.66 19.92 7.00
N MET A 301 4.82 21.20 6.73
CA MET A 301 4.57 22.25 7.71
C MET A 301 3.10 22.65 7.64
N ALA A 302 2.48 22.86 8.81
CA ALA A 302 1.14 23.42 8.86
C ALA A 302 1.16 24.87 8.37
N ARG A 303 0.07 25.31 7.73
CA ARG A 303 -0.07 26.70 7.26
C ARG A 303 0.22 27.71 8.38
N GLN A 304 -0.31 27.44 9.56
CA GLN A 304 -0.08 28.27 10.75
C GLN A 304 1.42 28.37 11.10
N SER A 305 2.15 27.25 11.08
CA SER A 305 3.59 27.25 11.35
C SER A 305 4.36 28.07 10.31
N VAL A 306 3.92 28.05 9.05
CA VAL A 306 4.51 28.90 8.00
C VAL A 306 4.20 30.37 8.25
N GLU A 307 2.95 30.71 8.58
CA GLU A 307 2.55 32.08 8.91
C GLU A 307 3.33 32.64 10.11
N GLU A 308 3.52 31.82 11.15
CA GLU A 308 4.33 32.18 12.32
C GLU A 308 5.80 32.43 11.94
N ILE A 309 6.43 31.54 11.15
CA ILE A 309 7.82 31.71 10.69
C ILE A 309 7.97 33.01 9.89
N LEU A 310 7.05 33.28 8.96
CA LEU A 310 7.08 34.51 8.16
C LEU A 310 6.92 35.76 9.04
N SER A 311 6.01 35.72 10.00
CA SER A 311 5.80 36.84 10.94
C SER A 311 7.03 37.14 11.82
N ILE A 312 7.85 36.12 12.12
CA ILE A 312 9.13 36.31 12.83
C ILE A 312 10.14 36.95 11.88
N GLY A 313 10.22 36.47 10.63
CA GLY A 313 11.12 37.01 9.62
C GLY A 313 10.86 38.49 9.29
N GLU A 314 9.61 38.93 9.34
CA GLU A 314 9.22 40.35 9.15
C GLU A 314 9.60 41.26 10.33
N ARG A 315 9.92 40.70 11.49
CA ARG A 315 10.32 41.44 12.70
C ARG A 315 11.84 41.56 12.86
N CYS A 316 12.62 40.94 11.98
CA CYS A 316 14.08 41.02 11.92
C CYS A 316 14.51 41.97 10.80
#